data_AF-A0A0D2Y3H2-F1
#
_entry.id   AF-A0A0D2Y3H2-F1
#
_cell.length_a   1.000
_cell.length_b   1.000
_cell.length_c   1.000
_cell.angle_alpha   90.00
_cell.angle_beta   90.00
_cell.angle_gamma   90.00
#
_symmetry.space_group_name_H-M   'P 1'
#
loop_
_entity.id
_entity.type
_entity.pdbx_description
1 polymer ?
#
loop_
_entity_poly.entity_id
_entity_poly.type
_entity_poly.pdbx_seq_one_letter_code
_entity_poly.pdbx_strand_id
1 'polypeptide(L)'
;MPDVKNPTVKMKGHEGDGHSIANGVVVGDDIDDAVLRANGHKSELKRQFSWLSALGLGFSITNSWAGYLSCFGQSLLYGGPQVCIFGLVVAFAVQFTITIGLSEIASAFPSTGGQYHFCYILSSDKHKRFSAYTIGWMSTLAWWIVT
;
A
#
# COMPACT_ATOMS: atom_id res chain seq x y z
N MET A 1 -42.47 19.82 -25.00
CA MET A 1 -41.08 19.58 -24.54
C MET A 1 -40.61 18.26 -25.14
N PRO A 2 -39.45 18.22 -25.81
CA PRO A 2 -38.97 17.06 -26.57
C PRO A 2 -38.25 15.99 -25.72
N ASP A 3 -38.19 14.78 -26.30
CA ASP A 3 -37.48 13.56 -25.91
C ASP A 3 -36.03 13.74 -25.41
N VAL A 4 -35.68 13.05 -24.31
CA VAL A 4 -34.29 12.77 -23.93
C VAL A 4 -34.05 11.27 -24.08
N LYS A 5 -33.56 10.92 -25.27
CA LYS A 5 -33.13 9.60 -25.70
C LYS A 5 -31.84 9.23 -24.96
N ASN A 6 -31.87 8.11 -24.25
CA ASN A 6 -30.71 7.46 -23.62
C ASN A 6 -29.63 7.15 -24.68
N PRO A 7 -28.40 7.71 -24.60
CA PRO A 7 -27.32 7.31 -25.47
C PRO A 7 -26.68 6.02 -24.93
N THR A 8 -27.00 4.92 -25.60
CA THR A 8 -26.28 3.64 -25.51
C THR A 8 -24.78 3.85 -25.72
N VAL A 9 -23.99 3.76 -24.65
CA VAL A 9 -22.54 3.74 -24.70
C VAL A 9 -22.09 2.41 -25.32
N LYS A 10 -21.76 2.47 -26.61
CA LYS A 10 -21.20 1.38 -27.39
C LYS A 10 -19.73 1.21 -26.98
N MET A 11 -19.40 0.17 -26.21
CA MET A 11 -18.02 -0.18 -25.91
C MET A 11 -17.36 -0.70 -27.20
N LYS A 12 -16.49 0.13 -27.78
CA LYS A 12 -15.65 -0.21 -28.94
C LYS A 12 -14.41 -0.93 -28.41
N GLY A 13 -14.21 -2.17 -28.87
CA GLY A 13 -13.03 -2.96 -28.57
C GLY A 13 -11.75 -2.25 -28.99
N HIS A 14 -10.70 -2.44 -28.19
CA HIS A 14 -9.34 -2.12 -28.56
C HIS A 14 -8.51 -3.39 -28.43
N GLU A 15 -8.27 -4.00 -29.59
CA GLU A 15 -7.28 -5.04 -29.85
C GLU A 15 -5.93 -4.33 -30.08
N GLY A 16 -4.87 -4.77 -29.40
CA GLY A 16 -3.54 -4.16 -29.53
C GLY A 16 -2.58 -4.45 -28.37
N ASP A 17 -2.06 -5.68 -28.35
CA ASP A 17 -0.63 -6.06 -28.31
C ASP A 17 0.38 -5.28 -27.44
N GLY A 18 1.17 -6.04 -26.68
CA GLY A 18 2.46 -5.56 -26.15
C GLY A 18 2.96 -6.34 -24.93
N HIS A 19 3.58 -7.49 -25.18
CA HIS A 19 4.53 -8.18 -24.30
C HIS A 19 4.17 -8.27 -22.80
N SER A 20 3.32 -9.24 -22.46
CA SER A 20 3.26 -9.78 -21.10
C SER A 20 4.57 -10.54 -20.84
N ILE A 21 5.41 -10.01 -19.95
CA ILE A 21 6.62 -10.69 -19.48
C ILE A 21 6.19 -12.03 -18.90
N ALA A 22 6.76 -13.08 -19.47
CA ALA A 22 6.40 -14.47 -19.32
C ALA A 22 6.33 -14.95 -17.86
N ASN A 23 5.29 -15.75 -17.60
CA ASN A 23 5.23 -16.83 -16.62
C ASN A 23 5.33 -16.45 -15.13
N GLY A 24 4.25 -15.86 -14.64
CA GLY A 24 3.68 -16.23 -13.34
C GLY A 24 2.18 -16.14 -13.49
N VAL A 25 1.46 -17.26 -13.44
CA VAL A 25 -0.01 -17.23 -13.42
C VAL A 25 -0.42 -16.39 -12.22
N VAL A 26 -0.90 -15.17 -12.47
CA VAL A 26 -1.46 -14.31 -11.43
C VAL A 26 -2.90 -14.77 -11.22
N VAL A 27 -3.09 -15.74 -10.34
CA VAL A 27 -4.41 -16.29 -9.95
C VAL A 27 -5.17 -15.28 -9.06
N GLY A 28 -5.37 -14.05 -9.55
CA GLY A 28 -6.01 -12.98 -8.76
C GLY A 28 -6.70 -11.88 -9.58
N ASP A 29 -6.82 -12.03 -10.90
CA ASP A 29 -7.26 -10.92 -11.78
C ASP A 29 -8.78 -10.67 -11.79
N ASP A 30 -9.63 -11.68 -11.55
CA ASP A 30 -11.09 -11.46 -11.63
C ASP A 30 -11.69 -10.88 -10.34
N ILE A 31 -11.15 -11.29 -9.18
CA ILE A 31 -11.68 -10.91 -7.86
C ILE A 31 -11.29 -9.48 -7.48
N ASP A 32 -10.05 -9.06 -7.71
CA ASP A 32 -9.60 -7.70 -7.41
C ASP A 32 -10.27 -6.68 -8.34
N ASP A 33 -10.38 -6.99 -9.64
CA ASP A 33 -11.09 -6.14 -10.60
C ASP A 33 -12.61 -6.07 -10.29
N ALA A 34 -13.21 -7.16 -9.79
CA ALA A 34 -14.60 -7.15 -9.34
C ALA A 34 -14.78 -6.26 -8.09
N VAL A 35 -13.84 -6.29 -7.14
CA VAL A 35 -13.87 -5.43 -5.95
C VAL A 35 -13.61 -3.95 -6.29
N LEU A 36 -12.72 -3.67 -7.25
CA LEU A 36 -12.52 -2.31 -7.79
C LEU A 36 -13.78 -1.77 -8.47
N ARG A 37 -14.42 -2.58 -9.31
CA ARG A 37 -15.71 -2.24 -9.95
C ARG A 37 -16.82 -2.04 -8.91
N ALA A 38 -16.85 -2.85 -7.85
CA ALA A 38 -17.79 -2.71 -6.74
C ALA A 38 -17.56 -1.40 -5.94
N ASN A 39 -16.30 -0.97 -5.82
CA ASN A 39 -15.91 0.33 -5.25
C ASN A 39 -16.04 1.51 -6.25
N GLY A 40 -16.64 1.29 -7.42
CA GLY A 40 -16.91 2.35 -8.41
C GLY A 40 -15.70 2.81 -9.23
N HIS A 41 -14.57 2.12 -9.14
CA HIS A 41 -13.32 2.46 -9.84
C HIS A 41 -13.07 1.50 -11.00
N LYS A 42 -12.71 2.03 -12.17
CA LYS A 42 -12.29 1.22 -13.32
C LYS A 42 -10.79 0.93 -13.18
N SER A 43 -10.40 -0.33 -13.35
CA SER A 43 -9.00 -0.77 -13.32
C SER A 43 -8.26 -0.20 -14.54
N GLU A 44 -7.68 1.00 -14.40
CA GLU A 44 -6.96 1.72 -15.46
C GLU A 44 -5.44 1.48 -15.41
N LEU A 45 -4.93 0.87 -14.33
CA LEU A 45 -3.52 0.57 -14.13
C LEU A 45 -3.21 -0.90 -14.48
N LYS A 46 -2.32 -1.12 -15.44
CA LYS A 46 -1.75 -2.47 -15.70
C LYS A 46 -0.93 -2.92 -14.48
N ARG A 47 -1.19 -4.12 -13.97
CA ARG A 47 -0.43 -4.71 -12.86
C ARG A 47 0.98 -5.07 -13.34
N GLN A 48 1.97 -4.27 -12.95
CA GLN A 48 3.37 -4.40 -13.40
C GLN A 48 4.27 -5.14 -12.39
N PHE A 49 3.81 -5.32 -11.14
CA PHE A 49 4.61 -5.95 -10.08
C PHE A 49 4.08 -7.35 -9.76
N SER A 50 4.94 -8.36 -9.90
CA SER A 50 4.72 -9.69 -9.33
C SER A 50 4.80 -9.63 -7.79
N TRP A 51 4.14 -10.56 -7.09
CA TRP A 51 4.18 -10.67 -5.63
C TRP A 51 5.62 -10.65 -5.10
N LEU A 52 6.52 -11.41 -5.75
CA LEU A 52 7.92 -11.49 -5.32
C LEU A 52 8.67 -10.16 -5.55
N SER A 53 8.38 -9.48 -6.65
CA SER A 53 8.94 -8.15 -6.95
C SER A 53 8.40 -7.07 -6.02
N ALA A 54 7.12 -7.13 -5.64
CA ALA A 54 6.49 -6.23 -4.69
C ALA A 54 7.07 -6.40 -3.28
N LEU A 55 7.30 -7.66 -2.84
CA LEU A 55 7.99 -7.95 -1.59
C LEU A 55 9.43 -7.44 -1.59
N GLY A 56 10.19 -7.68 -2.67
CA GLY A 56 11.55 -7.19 -2.81
C GLY A 56 11.65 -5.66 -2.78
N LEU A 57 10.73 -4.98 -3.47
CA LEU A 57 10.61 -3.52 -3.42
C LEU A 57 10.26 -3.02 -2.02
N GLY A 58 9.30 -3.65 -1.34
CA GLY A 58 8.94 -3.31 0.04
C GLY A 58 10.11 -3.46 1.03
N PHE A 59 10.85 -4.58 0.93
CA PHE A 59 12.05 -4.82 1.74
C PHE A 59 13.15 -3.78 1.46
N SER A 60 13.39 -3.47 0.19
CA SER A 60 14.38 -2.46 -0.22
C SER A 60 14.04 -1.06 0.28
N ILE A 61 12.75 -0.68 0.29
CA ILE A 61 12.31 0.64 0.78
C ILE A 61 12.48 0.74 2.30
N THR A 62 12.20 -0.35 3.02
CA THR A 62 12.13 -0.28 4.49
C THR A 62 13.52 -0.22 5.12
N ASN A 63 14.55 -0.83 4.51
CA ASN A 63 15.97 -0.80 4.90
C ASN A 63 16.24 -0.63 6.42
N SER A 64 15.47 -1.33 7.27
CA SER A 64 15.43 -1.03 8.71
C SER A 64 16.73 -1.37 9.43
N TRP A 65 17.53 -2.23 8.81
CA TRP A 65 18.83 -2.65 9.34
C TRP A 65 19.78 -1.45 9.52
N ALA A 66 19.75 -0.48 8.61
CA ALA A 66 20.63 0.70 8.67
C ALA A 66 20.30 1.59 9.88
N GLY A 67 19.02 1.80 10.16
CA GLY A 67 18.57 2.53 11.34
C GLY A 67 18.91 1.79 12.63
N TYR A 68 18.74 0.46 12.64
CA TYR A 68 19.09 -0.36 13.80
C TYR A 68 20.59 -0.30 14.12
N LEU A 69 21.45 -0.32 13.09
CA LEU A 69 22.90 -0.19 13.28
C LEU A 69 23.32 1.16 13.85
N SER A 70 22.65 2.24 13.44
CA SER A 70 22.92 3.58 13.97
C SER A 70 22.74 3.64 15.49
N CYS A 71 21.71 2.97 16.01
CA CYS A 71 21.40 2.93 17.43
C CYS A 71 22.09 1.78 18.18
N PHE A 72 22.72 0.83 17.47
CA PHE A 72 23.22 -0.42 18.05
C PHE A 72 24.23 -0.20 19.18
N GLY A 73 25.15 0.75 19.01
CA GLY A 73 26.13 1.09 20.06
C GLY A 73 25.47 1.62 21.33
N GLN A 74 24.43 2.44 21.18
CA GLN A 74 23.69 3.02 22.29
C GLN A 74 22.85 1.97 23.03
N SER A 75 22.21 1.06 22.29
CA SER A 75 21.50 -0.09 22.85
C SER A 75 22.42 -0.99 23.67
N LEU A 76 23.66 -1.18 23.21
CA LEU A 76 24.64 -2.03 23.89
C LEU A 76 25.19 -1.36 25.16
N LEU A 77 25.42 -0.04 25.13
CA LEU A 77 25.89 0.75 26.27
C LEU A 77 24.89 0.82 27.42
N TYR A 78 23.60 1.04 27.13
CA TYR A 78 22.58 1.23 28.18
C TYR A 78 21.75 -0.01 28.51
N GLY A 79 21.57 -0.92 27.55
CA GLY A 79 20.72 -2.12 27.70
C GLY A 79 21.48 -3.44 27.75
N GLY A 80 22.78 -3.42 27.44
CA GLY A 80 23.58 -4.63 27.33
C GLY A 80 23.17 -5.52 26.14
N PRO A 81 23.86 -6.67 25.93
CA PRO A 81 23.67 -7.53 24.77
C PRO A 81 22.27 -8.15 24.68
N GLN A 82 21.64 -8.37 25.84
CA GLN A 82 20.32 -9.00 25.94
C GLN A 82 19.23 -8.10 25.34
N VAL A 83 19.26 -6.79 25.61
CA VAL A 83 18.25 -5.86 25.10
C VAL A 83 18.32 -5.74 23.58
N CYS A 84 19.50 -5.84 22.98
CA CYS A 84 19.63 -5.86 21.52
C CYS A 84 18.89 -7.04 20.89
N ILE A 85 18.97 -8.24 21.48
CA ILE A 85 18.34 -9.44 20.91
C ILE A 85 16.83 -9.44 21.18
N PHE A 86 16.43 -9.25 22.43
CA PHE A 86 15.01 -9.29 22.80
C PHE A 86 14.24 -8.07 22.28
N GLY A 87 14.89 -6.90 22.18
CA GLY A 87 14.30 -5.70 21.59
C GLY A 87 13.97 -5.90 20.11
N LEU A 88 14.87 -6.55 19.35
CA LEU A 88 14.62 -6.87 17.94
C LEU A 88 13.45 -7.84 17.77
N VAL A 89 13.37 -8.89 18.60
CA VAL A 89 12.28 -9.89 18.55
C VAL A 89 10.93 -9.26 18.86
N VAL A 90 10.86 -8.43 19.90
CA VAL A 90 9.62 -7.73 20.25
C VAL A 90 9.23 -6.72 19.17
N ALA A 91 10.19 -5.96 18.64
CA ALA A 91 9.94 -5.04 17.54
C ALA A 91 9.40 -5.76 16.29
N PHE A 92 9.96 -6.92 15.96
CA PHE A 92 9.47 -7.76 14.87
C PHE A 92 8.03 -8.23 15.09
N ALA A 93 7.71 -8.72 16.29
CA ALA A 93 6.35 -9.17 16.61
C ALA A 93 5.30 -8.05 16.51
N VAL A 94 5.62 -6.87 17.04
CA VAL A 94 4.74 -5.70 16.96
C VAL A 94 4.57 -5.24 15.51
N GLN A 95 5.67 -5.13 14.76
CA GLN A 95 5.63 -4.72 13.36
C GLN A 95 4.84 -5.72 12.51
N PHE A 96 5.01 -7.02 12.74
CA PHE A 96 4.29 -8.07 12.03
C PHE A 96 2.78 -7.99 12.29
N THR A 97 2.38 -7.75 13.54
CA THR A 97 0.97 -7.56 13.91
C THR A 97 0.34 -6.37 13.17
N ILE A 98 1.05 -5.24 13.10
CA ILE A 98 0.60 -4.05 12.37
C ILE A 98 0.49 -4.35 10.87
N THR A 99 1.49 -5.04 10.29
CA THR A 99 1.49 -5.40 8.87
C THR A 99 0.36 -6.35 8.51
N ILE A 100 0.00 -7.31 9.38
CA ILE A 100 -1.17 -8.17 9.18
C ILE A 100 -2.45 -7.32 9.14
N GLY A 101 -2.67 -6.43 10.11
CA GLY A 101 -3.86 -5.58 10.10
C GLY A 101 -3.95 -4.68 8.86
N LEU A 102 -2.80 -4.16 8.40
CA LEU A 102 -2.75 -3.41 7.14
C LEU A 102 -3.05 -4.31 5.92
N SER A 103 -2.63 -5.57 5.95
CA SER A 103 -2.88 -6.53 4.86
C SER A 103 -4.37 -6.87 4.71
N GLU A 104 -5.12 -6.91 5.81
CA GLU A 104 -6.58 -7.14 5.78
C GLU A 104 -7.29 -5.98 5.07
N ILE A 105 -6.91 -4.75 5.39
CA ILE A 105 -7.46 -3.54 4.74
C ILE A 105 -7.02 -3.47 3.27
N ALA A 106 -5.77 -3.80 2.97
CA ALA A 106 -5.24 -3.79 1.61
C ALA A 106 -5.92 -4.83 0.71
N SER A 107 -6.32 -5.98 1.27
CA SER A 107 -7.08 -7.00 0.52
C SER A 107 -8.54 -6.57 0.26
N ALA A 108 -9.16 -5.80 1.17
CA ALA A 108 -10.53 -5.32 1.01
C ALA A 108 -10.63 -4.12 0.05
N PHE A 109 -9.58 -3.30 -0.02
CA PHE A 109 -9.53 -2.11 -0.87
C PHE A 109 -8.27 -2.12 -1.75
N PRO A 110 -8.30 -2.85 -2.88
CA PRO A 110 -7.24 -2.78 -3.89
C PRO A 110 -7.29 -1.43 -4.59
N SER A 111 -6.70 -0.40 -3.97
CA SER A 111 -6.61 0.96 -4.51
C SER A 111 -5.18 1.47 -4.49
N THR A 112 -4.79 2.20 -5.54
CA THR A 112 -3.45 2.79 -5.72
C THR A 112 -3.13 3.90 -4.71
N GLY A 113 -4.10 4.33 -3.90
CA GLY A 113 -3.98 5.53 -3.06
C GLY A 113 -3.25 5.36 -1.72
N GLY A 114 -2.76 4.17 -1.40
CA GLY A 114 -1.90 3.91 -0.23
C GLY A 114 -2.50 4.33 1.12
N GLN A 115 -1.62 4.70 2.07
CA GLN A 115 -1.99 5.02 3.46
C GLN A 115 -3.01 6.18 3.57
N TYR A 116 -2.91 7.21 2.72
CA TYR A 116 -3.85 8.33 2.72
C TYR A 116 -5.25 7.93 2.28
N HIS A 117 -5.34 7.01 1.33
CA HIS A 117 -6.61 6.52 0.82
C HIS A 117 -7.31 5.62 1.84
N PHE A 118 -6.58 4.77 2.56
CA PHE A 118 -7.16 4.00 3.67
C PHE A 118 -7.70 4.90 4.77
N CYS A 119 -6.98 5.97 5.13
CA CYS A 119 -7.46 6.93 6.10
C CYS A 119 -8.62 7.81 5.59
N TYR A 120 -8.71 8.05 4.29
CA TYR A 120 -9.87 8.73 3.69
C TYR A 120 -11.13 7.84 3.74
N ILE A 121 -11.00 6.53 3.51
CA ILE A 121 -12.11 5.58 3.57
C ILE A 121 -12.58 5.36 5.01
N LEU A 122 -11.65 5.26 5.97
CA LEU A 122 -11.96 4.93 7.37
C LEU A 122 -12.43 6.15 8.20
N SER A 123 -12.14 7.37 7.76
CA SER A 123 -12.50 8.60 8.49
C SER A 123 -13.97 9.02 8.25
N SER A 124 -14.60 9.67 9.23
CA SER A 124 -15.99 10.17 9.13
C SER A 124 -16.09 11.32 8.12
N ASP A 125 -17.18 11.42 7.34
CA ASP A 125 -17.35 12.33 6.18
C ASP A 125 -16.97 13.80 6.44
N LYS A 126 -17.05 14.27 7.69
CA LYS A 126 -16.66 15.64 8.06
C LYS A 126 -15.16 15.86 8.16
N HIS A 127 -14.36 14.82 8.43
CA HIS A 127 -12.92 14.93 8.72
C HIS A 127 -12.02 14.23 7.69
N LYS A 128 -12.58 13.48 6.73
CA LYS A 128 -11.82 12.69 5.73
C LYS A 128 -10.71 13.47 5.03
N ARG A 129 -10.99 14.71 4.62
CA ARG A 129 -10.04 15.58 3.92
C ARG A 129 -8.93 16.10 4.83
N PHE A 130 -9.27 16.44 6.08
CA PHE A 130 -8.30 16.93 7.06
C PHE A 130 -7.38 15.80 7.52
N SER A 131 -7.93 14.61 7.83
CA SER A 131 -7.12 13.46 8.24
C SER A 131 -6.15 13.03 7.15
N ALA A 132 -6.60 12.93 5.89
CA ALA A 132 -5.71 12.59 4.77
C ALA A 132 -4.61 13.64 4.56
N TYR A 133 -4.93 14.93 4.71
CA TYR A 133 -3.97 16.02 4.62
C TYR A 133 -2.92 15.97 5.75
N THR A 134 -3.34 15.76 7.00
CA THR A 134 -2.42 15.65 8.14
C THR A 134 -1.45 14.49 7.97
N ILE A 135 -1.94 13.31 7.56
CA ILE A 135 -1.07 12.15 7.34
C ILE A 135 -0.09 12.48 6.21
N GLY A 136 -0.57 13.13 5.13
CA GLY A 136 0.25 13.59 4.01
C GLY A 136 1.42 14.45 4.45
N TRP A 137 1.12 15.45 5.25
CA TRP A 137 2.10 16.34 5.84
C TRP A 137 3.06 15.63 6.78
N MET A 138 2.58 14.73 7.62
CA MET A 138 3.44 13.97 8.54
C MET A 138 4.45 13.12 7.80
N SER A 139 4.09 12.50 6.67
CA SER A 139 5.04 11.73 5.86
C SER A 139 6.10 12.62 5.20
N THR A 140 5.74 13.80 4.71
CA THR A 140 6.70 14.76 4.14
C THR A 140 7.66 15.24 5.21
N LEU A 141 7.16 15.57 6.40
CA LEU A 141 7.97 15.98 7.54
C LEU A 141 8.92 14.87 7.99
N ALA A 142 8.45 13.61 8.04
CA ALA A 142 9.30 12.47 8.37
C ALA A 142 10.47 12.33 7.38
N TRP A 143 10.21 12.48 6.09
CA TRP A 143 11.24 12.45 5.05
C TRP A 143 12.23 13.62 5.15
N TRP A 144 11.74 14.79 5.55
CA TRP A 144 12.58 15.96 5.80
C TRP A 144 13.44 15.84 7.06
N ILE A 145 12.97 15.16 8.10
CA ILE A 145 13.71 14.97 9.35
C ILE A 145 14.76 13.88 9.22
N VAL A 146 14.49 12.85 8.42
CA VAL A 146 15.41 11.70 8.24
C VAL A 146 16.58 12.02 7.29
N THR A 147 16.43 13.03 6.42
CA THR A 147 17.47 13.48 5.48
C THR A 147 18.33 14.57 6.10
#